data_AF-A0A2E1PPC1-F1
#
_entry.id   AF-A0A2E1PPC1-F1
#
_cell.length_a   1.000
_cell.length_b   1.000
_cell.length_c   1.000
_cell.angle_alpha   90.00
_cell.angle_beta   90.00
_cell.angle_gamma   90.00
#
_symmetry.space_group_name_H-M   'P 1'
#
loop_
_entity.id
_entity.type
_entity.pdbx_description
1 polymer ?
#
loop_
_entity_poly.entity_id
_entity_poly.type
_entity_poly.pdbx_seq_one_letter_code
_entity_poly.pdbx_strand_id
1 'polypeptide(L)'
;HDGTATDYTYSVTNNMGVGYSTVTVNGLGAYLGLAKVQNNGELSGGAESVTSITYNITEIAADGKSMTVQIQYNGTNTWQFKFVKHEPPVSTTEGSVSVTKVIETNASSSNGFLKTVELYVTGTVDFTTANVVLNYMQNGEAWSERQIDLSLLGSQTDTYVYLVRDLVVMQGEFPATTFTDVETGSGNTLVVSSSTNGDDGYQIVIDGTVASQFGATETDGTDTAWEHLDSFAGRVQGSAEDGTFNIDHWTVQAVNYLDDYGTFNGAAALETVITLGNWKADTSASPSSPYPEATQDPTGNGPDGTLGNDDDVTIKDLYTVTDSVVGQLTFVRPPLNGEAPEATWGTATGRDLNRVGTNRYFRKFQWQAASDWCVSISGRLATAAEVAEHIRNGADTGIVGPGSSGYWESDLNWPQQASHYWVADLAGDDPGDGSRHRAFITYNSSNGNSVHQVQGRANTNNFWPLCVME
;
A
#
# COMPACT_ATOMS: atom_id res chain seq x y z
N HIS A 1 24.96 -26.01 -2.23
CA HIS A 1 23.56 -26.00 -1.74
C HIS A 1 23.12 -24.55 -1.79
N ASP A 2 22.07 -24.27 -2.54
CA ASP A 2 21.47 -22.94 -2.79
C ASP A 2 20.46 -22.52 -1.70
N GLY A 3 20.26 -23.36 -0.68
CA GLY A 3 19.35 -23.07 0.43
C GLY A 3 17.90 -23.51 0.19
N THR A 4 17.61 -24.19 -0.92
CA THR A 4 16.24 -24.56 -1.33
C THR A 4 15.64 -25.71 -0.53
N ALA A 5 16.42 -26.50 0.20
CA ALA A 5 15.91 -27.57 1.07
C ALA A 5 15.30 -26.99 2.36
N THR A 6 13.99 -27.19 2.55
CA THR A 6 13.19 -26.58 3.62
C THR A 6 13.10 -27.42 4.90
N ASP A 7 13.50 -28.68 4.85
CA ASP A 7 13.42 -29.66 5.95
C ASP A 7 14.79 -29.97 6.60
N TYR A 8 15.85 -29.30 6.16
CA TYR A 8 17.21 -29.54 6.66
C TYR A 8 17.45 -28.68 7.91
N THR A 9 18.13 -29.26 8.91
CA THR A 9 18.40 -28.56 10.18
C THR A 9 19.88 -28.58 10.49
N TYR A 10 20.31 -27.69 11.39
CA TYR A 10 21.67 -27.74 11.92
C TYR A 10 21.67 -27.44 13.42
N SER A 11 22.69 -27.93 14.11
CA SER A 11 22.97 -27.61 15.50
C SER A 11 24.44 -27.30 15.69
N VAL A 12 24.76 -26.26 16.45
CA VAL A 12 26.13 -25.86 16.75
C VAL A 12 26.43 -26.12 18.21
N THR A 13 27.54 -26.80 18.49
CA THR A 13 28.11 -26.89 19.84
C THR A 13 29.33 -25.98 19.89
N ASN A 14 29.22 -24.88 20.65
CA ASN A 14 30.35 -23.96 20.83
C ASN A 14 31.17 -24.36 22.07
N ASN A 15 32.40 -24.81 21.85
CA ASN A 15 33.38 -25.15 22.88
C ASN A 15 34.66 -24.31 22.79
N MET A 16 34.59 -23.14 22.13
CA MET A 16 35.72 -22.21 21.97
C MET A 16 36.33 -21.90 23.35
N GLY A 17 37.57 -22.34 23.58
CA GLY A 17 38.33 -22.12 24.82
C GLY A 17 38.56 -23.37 25.68
N VAL A 18 37.85 -24.47 25.44
CA VAL A 18 38.03 -25.76 26.15
C VAL A 18 38.04 -27.00 25.24
N GLY A 19 37.82 -26.85 23.93
CA GLY A 19 37.88 -27.93 22.93
C GLY A 19 37.54 -27.45 21.51
N TYR A 20 37.30 -28.39 20.58
CA TYR A 20 36.79 -28.07 19.25
C TYR A 20 35.29 -27.73 19.31
N SER A 21 34.88 -26.64 18.67
CA SER A 21 33.48 -26.40 18.35
C SER A 21 33.06 -27.27 17.18
N THR A 22 31.78 -27.62 17.10
CA THR A 22 31.25 -28.45 16.02
C THR A 22 29.95 -27.90 15.46
N VAL A 23 29.70 -28.16 14.18
CA VAL A 23 28.40 -27.98 13.55
C VAL A 23 27.94 -29.32 13.00
N THR A 24 26.73 -29.72 13.36
CA THR A 24 26.05 -30.90 12.83
C THR A 24 24.95 -30.43 11.89
N VAL A 25 24.98 -30.90 10.64
CA VAL A 25 23.91 -30.68 9.65
C VAL A 25 23.11 -31.97 9.49
N ASN A 26 21.79 -31.87 9.40
CA ASN A 26 20.87 -33.00 9.26
C ASN A 26 20.01 -32.82 8.00
N GLY A 27 19.80 -33.92 7.28
CA GLY A 27 19.15 -33.99 5.97
C GLY A 27 19.90 -34.98 5.08
N LEU A 28 19.20 -35.77 4.27
CA LEU A 28 19.84 -36.75 3.39
C LEU A 28 20.72 -36.04 2.36
N GLY A 29 22.04 -36.24 2.44
CA GLY A 29 22.99 -35.56 1.56
C GLY A 29 23.25 -34.09 1.91
N ALA A 30 22.89 -33.65 3.13
CA ALA A 30 23.27 -32.33 3.63
C ALA A 30 24.80 -32.23 3.81
N TYR A 31 25.40 -31.10 3.43
CA TYR A 31 26.85 -30.88 3.55
C TYR A 31 27.20 -29.40 3.76
N LEU A 32 28.41 -29.15 4.28
CA LEU A 32 29.08 -27.85 4.25
C LEU A 32 30.34 -27.93 3.39
N GLY A 33 30.53 -26.97 2.48
CA GLY A 33 31.70 -26.91 1.60
C GLY A 33 31.52 -27.81 0.37
N LEU A 34 32.13 -29.00 0.38
CA LEU A 34 32.10 -29.93 -0.76
C LEU A 34 31.14 -31.09 -0.51
N ALA A 35 30.23 -31.33 -1.46
CA ALA A 35 29.17 -32.34 -1.37
C ALA A 35 29.64 -33.78 -1.14
N LYS A 36 30.86 -34.10 -1.54
CA LYS A 36 31.40 -35.46 -1.49
C LYS A 36 32.35 -35.71 -0.33
N VAL A 37 32.79 -34.66 0.37
CA VAL A 37 33.88 -34.76 1.35
C VAL A 37 33.29 -34.70 2.76
N GLN A 38 33.61 -35.70 3.57
CA GLN A 38 33.23 -35.75 4.98
C GLN A 38 34.43 -36.07 5.85
N ASN A 39 34.28 -35.98 7.16
CA ASN A 39 35.34 -36.40 8.06
C ASN A 39 35.62 -37.90 7.85
N ASN A 40 36.90 -38.23 7.70
CA ASN A 40 37.42 -39.58 7.50
C ASN A 40 37.01 -40.28 6.19
N GLY A 41 36.57 -39.55 5.17
CA GLY A 41 36.42 -40.14 3.83
C GLY A 41 35.76 -39.26 2.79
N GLU A 42 35.62 -39.82 1.58
CA GLU A 42 34.89 -39.23 0.46
C GLU A 42 33.81 -40.19 -0.02
N LEU A 43 32.63 -39.65 -0.32
CA LEU A 43 31.51 -40.43 -0.86
C LEU A 43 31.77 -40.76 -2.34
N SER A 44 31.68 -42.04 -2.68
CA SER A 44 31.87 -42.53 -4.06
C SER A 44 30.67 -42.29 -4.99
N GLY A 45 29.50 -41.95 -4.44
CA GLY A 45 28.26 -41.69 -5.18
C GLY A 45 27.08 -41.33 -4.29
N GLY A 46 25.96 -40.94 -4.89
CA GLY A 46 24.77 -40.46 -4.17
C GLY A 46 24.07 -41.50 -3.29
N ALA A 47 24.23 -42.79 -3.57
CA ALA A 47 23.66 -43.88 -2.77
C ALA A 47 24.28 -43.99 -1.35
N GLU A 48 25.46 -43.41 -1.15
CA GLU A 48 26.17 -43.41 0.13
C GLU A 48 25.91 -42.13 0.96
N SER A 49 24.95 -41.31 0.53
CA SER A 49 24.58 -40.08 1.23
C SER A 49 24.07 -40.40 2.63
N VAL A 50 24.58 -39.68 3.62
CA VAL A 50 24.17 -39.81 5.01
C VAL A 50 23.12 -38.77 5.37
N THR A 51 22.36 -39.02 6.43
CA THR A 51 21.32 -38.11 6.94
C THR A 51 21.83 -37.11 7.97
N SER A 52 23.08 -37.23 8.41
CA SER A 52 23.70 -36.32 9.38
C SER A 52 25.22 -36.30 9.21
N ILE A 53 25.83 -35.11 9.20
CA ILE A 53 27.29 -34.91 9.17
C ILE A 53 27.69 -33.90 10.23
N THR A 54 28.73 -34.21 11.00
CA THR A 54 29.33 -33.29 11.98
C THR A 54 30.70 -32.83 11.51
N TYR A 55 30.89 -31.51 11.44
CA TYR A 55 32.13 -30.85 11.05
C TYR A 55 32.77 -30.11 12.22
N ASN A 56 34.11 -30.00 12.18
CA ASN A 56 34.85 -29.21 13.15
C ASN A 56 34.87 -27.74 12.75
N ILE A 57 34.63 -26.87 13.71
CA ILE A 57 34.78 -25.42 13.56
C ILE A 57 36.09 -25.01 14.23
N THR A 58 36.97 -24.39 13.46
CA THR A 58 38.27 -23.92 13.96
C THR A 58 38.30 -22.44 14.30
N GLU A 59 37.33 -21.67 13.80
CA GLU A 59 37.19 -20.26 14.08
C GLU A 59 35.72 -19.84 13.97
N ILE A 60 35.27 -19.05 14.93
CA ILE A 60 34.05 -18.25 14.81
C ILE A 60 34.49 -16.81 15.06
N ALA A 61 34.22 -15.92 14.10
CA ALA A 61 34.57 -14.52 14.26
C ALA A 61 33.76 -13.90 15.40
N ALA A 62 34.37 -12.98 16.15
CA ALA A 62 33.75 -12.35 17.31
C ALA A 62 32.48 -11.55 16.98
N ASP A 63 32.34 -11.12 15.72
CA ASP A 63 31.15 -10.43 15.20
C ASP A 63 30.03 -11.40 14.79
N GLY A 64 30.26 -12.72 14.85
CA GLY A 64 29.32 -13.75 14.40
C GLY A 64 29.11 -13.80 12.88
N LYS A 65 29.89 -13.05 12.09
CA LYS A 65 29.68 -12.91 10.63
C LYS A 65 30.54 -13.84 9.79
N SER A 66 31.46 -14.60 10.39
CA SER A 66 32.18 -15.63 9.66
C SER A 66 32.54 -16.82 10.53
N MET A 67 32.64 -17.98 9.88
CA MET A 67 32.97 -19.25 10.50
C MET A 67 33.95 -20.00 9.61
N THR A 68 34.97 -20.61 10.20
CA THR A 68 35.90 -21.48 9.49
C THR A 68 35.64 -22.93 9.88
N VAL A 69 35.27 -23.74 8.89
CA VAL A 69 35.01 -25.18 9.03
C VAL A 69 36.18 -25.97 8.46
N GLN A 70 36.56 -27.02 9.16
CA GLN A 70 37.62 -27.93 8.75
C GLN A 70 37.08 -29.35 8.57
N ILE A 71 37.41 -29.95 7.42
CA ILE A 71 37.04 -31.32 7.06
C ILE A 71 38.32 -32.12 6.84
N GLN A 72 38.62 -33.05 7.75
CA GLN A 72 39.79 -33.93 7.64
C GLN A 72 39.35 -35.25 7.01
N TYR A 73 39.56 -35.39 5.71
CA TYR A 73 39.05 -36.53 4.94
C TYR A 73 39.99 -37.74 4.96
N ASN A 74 41.28 -37.53 5.26
CA ASN A 74 42.19 -38.60 5.67
C ASN A 74 43.30 -38.02 6.57
N GLY A 75 44.02 -38.87 7.30
CA GLY A 75 44.90 -38.47 8.40
C GLY A 75 45.83 -37.28 8.15
N THR A 76 46.31 -37.05 6.92
CA THR A 76 47.18 -35.92 6.58
C THR A 76 46.51 -34.82 5.77
N ASN A 77 45.36 -35.08 5.15
CA ASN A 77 44.75 -34.14 4.21
C ASN A 77 43.47 -33.51 4.77
N THR A 78 43.36 -32.20 4.61
CA THR A 78 42.32 -31.37 5.21
C THR A 78 41.84 -30.33 4.21
N TRP A 79 40.53 -30.16 4.12
CA TRP A 79 39.89 -29.01 3.50
C TRP A 79 39.47 -28.00 4.56
N GLN A 80 39.64 -26.72 4.26
CA GLN A 80 39.23 -25.63 5.12
C GLN A 80 38.36 -24.66 4.33
N PHE A 81 37.19 -24.36 4.87
CA PHE A 81 36.22 -23.45 4.26
C PHE A 81 35.98 -22.29 5.21
N LYS A 82 36.20 -21.07 4.72
CA LYS A 82 35.77 -19.86 5.41
C LYS A 82 34.41 -19.46 4.87
N PHE A 83 33.38 -19.62 5.69
CA PHE A 83 32.03 -19.15 5.44
C PHE A 83 31.88 -17.73 5.96
N VAL A 84 31.25 -16.88 5.15
CA VAL A 84 30.77 -15.57 5.58
C VAL A 84 29.26 -15.67 5.69
N LYS A 85 28.70 -15.14 6.77
CA LYS A 85 27.25 -15.08 6.97
C LYS A 85 26.68 -14.25 5.83
N HIS A 86 25.79 -14.85 5.06
CA HIS A 86 24.95 -14.10 4.14
C HIS A 86 23.94 -13.35 5.00
N GLU A 87 24.13 -12.04 5.11
CA GLU A 87 23.04 -11.14 5.49
C GLU A 87 22.41 -10.73 4.16
N PRO A 88 21.11 -10.96 3.92
CA PRO A 88 20.43 -10.26 2.84
C PRO A 88 20.64 -8.76 3.04
N PRO A 89 20.77 -7.96 1.97
CA PRO A 89 20.87 -6.51 2.12
C PRO A 89 19.73 -6.03 3.03
N VAL A 90 20.06 -5.21 4.03
CA VAL A 90 19.05 -4.53 4.83
C VAL A 90 18.34 -3.61 3.87
N SER A 91 17.04 -3.84 3.61
CA SER A 91 16.25 -2.94 2.77
C SER A 91 16.39 -1.53 3.34
N THR A 92 16.96 -0.64 2.54
CA THR A 92 17.00 0.80 2.84
C THR A 92 15.78 1.52 2.26
N THR A 93 14.91 0.75 1.61
CA THR A 93 13.70 1.22 0.97
C THR A 93 12.59 1.32 2.02
N GLU A 94 12.16 2.54 2.34
CA GLU A 94 11.04 2.80 3.28
C GLU A 94 9.66 2.46 2.69
N GLY A 95 9.63 1.91 1.47
CA GLY A 95 8.41 1.59 0.74
C GLY A 95 8.36 0.20 0.13
N SER A 96 7.23 -0.12 -0.48
CA SER A 96 6.98 -1.36 -1.22
C SER A 96 6.45 -1.05 -2.63
N VAL A 97 6.52 -2.05 -3.51
CA VAL A 97 5.98 -1.96 -4.88
C VAL A 97 5.11 -3.18 -5.13
N SER A 98 3.84 -2.94 -5.45
CA SER A 98 2.83 -3.96 -5.69
C SER A 98 2.37 -3.95 -7.13
N VAL A 99 2.23 -5.13 -7.75
CA VAL A 99 1.58 -5.26 -9.07
C VAL A 99 0.07 -5.20 -8.83
N THR A 100 -0.63 -4.21 -9.36
CA THR A 100 -2.06 -3.99 -9.08
C THR A 100 -2.95 -4.31 -10.26
N LYS A 101 -2.41 -4.23 -11.48
CA LYS A 101 -3.17 -4.54 -12.68
C LYS A 101 -2.27 -5.06 -13.79
N VAL A 102 -2.79 -6.04 -14.53
CA VAL A 102 -2.17 -6.55 -15.75
C VAL A 102 -3.24 -6.52 -16.83
N ILE A 103 -2.93 -5.90 -17.97
CA ILE A 103 -3.83 -5.76 -19.10
C ILE A 103 -3.09 -6.25 -20.33
N GLU A 104 -3.76 -7.09 -21.13
CA GLU A 104 -3.25 -7.57 -22.41
C GLU A 104 -4.36 -7.52 -23.45
N THR A 105 -4.09 -6.92 -24.61
CA THR A 105 -5.00 -6.94 -25.75
C THR A 105 -4.37 -7.64 -26.95
N ASN A 106 -5.16 -8.43 -27.68
CA ASN A 106 -4.70 -9.20 -28.85
C ASN A 106 -5.07 -8.55 -30.19
N ALA A 107 -5.39 -7.25 -30.19
CA ALA A 107 -5.98 -6.53 -31.31
C ALA A 107 -5.28 -6.82 -32.66
N SER A 108 -6.07 -7.31 -33.62
CA SER A 108 -5.61 -7.82 -34.92
C SER A 108 -5.16 -6.76 -35.93
N SER A 109 -5.23 -5.46 -35.59
CA SER A 109 -4.79 -4.38 -36.46
C SER A 109 -3.50 -3.74 -35.93
N SER A 110 -2.54 -3.55 -36.83
CA SER A 110 -1.12 -3.28 -36.61
C SER A 110 -0.74 -1.96 -35.92
N ASN A 111 -1.60 -1.37 -35.08
CA ASN A 111 -1.41 -0.05 -34.46
C ASN A 111 -1.66 0.01 -32.93
N GLY A 112 -1.57 -1.11 -32.21
CA GLY A 112 -1.49 -1.04 -30.74
C GLY A 112 -1.79 -2.34 -30.02
N PHE A 113 -0.75 -3.11 -29.71
CA PHE A 113 -0.84 -4.12 -28.64
C PHE A 113 -0.78 -3.36 -27.33
N LEU A 114 -1.93 -3.10 -26.69
CA LEU A 114 -1.93 -2.49 -25.36
C LEU A 114 -1.57 -3.59 -24.38
N LYS A 115 -0.35 -3.49 -23.83
CA LYS A 115 0.11 -4.33 -22.72
C LYS A 115 0.57 -3.41 -21.63
N THR A 116 -0.03 -3.59 -20.46
CA THR A 116 0.18 -2.72 -19.33
C THR A 116 0.36 -3.52 -18.07
N VAL A 117 1.39 -3.16 -17.29
CA VAL A 117 1.50 -3.54 -15.89
C VAL A 117 1.39 -2.26 -15.08
N GLU A 118 0.34 -2.15 -14.28
CA GLU A 118 0.19 -1.10 -13.28
C GLU A 118 0.82 -1.56 -11.97
N LEU A 119 1.65 -0.70 -11.41
CA LEU A 119 2.24 -0.89 -10.09
C LEU A 119 1.77 0.24 -9.17
N TYR A 120 1.64 -0.06 -7.88
CA TYR A 120 1.47 0.94 -6.83
C TYR A 120 2.70 0.97 -5.93
N VAL A 121 3.23 2.16 -5.69
CA VAL A 121 4.33 2.43 -4.77
C VAL A 121 3.74 2.89 -3.45
N THR A 122 3.98 2.15 -2.37
CA THR A 122 3.60 2.56 -1.00
C THR A 122 4.85 3.07 -0.29
N GLY A 123 4.76 4.21 0.42
CA GLY A 123 5.93 4.91 0.94
C GLY A 123 6.81 5.44 -0.19
N THR A 124 8.07 5.77 0.12
CA THR A 124 9.03 6.25 -0.87
C THR A 124 9.93 5.12 -1.37
N VAL A 125 9.94 4.92 -2.69
CA VAL A 125 10.86 4.01 -3.38
C VAL A 125 11.63 4.80 -4.43
N ASP A 126 12.96 4.80 -4.33
CA ASP A 126 13.83 5.35 -5.36
C ASP A 126 14.35 4.23 -6.27
N PHE A 127 13.76 4.10 -7.46
CA PHE A 127 14.11 3.06 -8.42
C PHE A 127 15.54 3.21 -8.98
N THR A 128 16.21 4.35 -8.77
CA THR A 128 17.62 4.53 -9.20
C THR A 128 18.63 3.96 -8.22
N THR A 129 18.23 3.78 -6.96
CA THR A 129 19.13 3.36 -5.87
C THR A 129 18.67 2.10 -5.17
N ALA A 130 17.36 1.86 -5.09
CA ALA A 130 16.79 0.61 -4.65
C ALA A 130 17.03 -0.48 -5.70
N ASN A 131 17.38 -1.70 -5.27
CA ASN A 131 17.56 -2.83 -6.19
C ASN A 131 16.18 -3.41 -6.58
N VAL A 132 15.37 -2.59 -7.25
CA VAL A 132 14.04 -2.99 -7.73
C VAL A 132 14.18 -3.62 -9.10
N VAL A 133 13.72 -4.85 -9.22
CA VAL A 133 13.72 -5.61 -10.48
C VAL A 133 12.31 -6.10 -10.74
N LEU A 134 11.80 -5.84 -11.95
CA LEU A 134 10.61 -6.51 -12.43
C LEU A 134 11.02 -7.65 -13.35
N ASN A 135 10.75 -8.87 -12.91
CA ASN A 135 10.89 -10.09 -13.69
C ASN A 135 9.58 -10.40 -14.41
N TYR A 136 9.66 -11.00 -15.59
CA TYR A 136 8.48 -11.55 -16.26
C TYR A 136 8.78 -12.95 -16.80
N MET A 137 7.80 -13.83 -16.77
CA MET A 137 7.92 -15.15 -17.40
C MET A 137 7.54 -15.02 -18.87
N GLN A 138 8.21 -15.75 -19.75
CA GLN A 138 7.72 -15.95 -21.11
C GLN A 138 7.40 -17.44 -21.27
N ASN A 139 6.11 -17.79 -21.42
CA ASN A 139 5.62 -19.17 -21.45
C ASN A 139 6.12 -20.00 -20.24
N GLY A 140 6.09 -19.42 -19.04
CA GLY A 140 6.53 -20.10 -17.81
C GLY A 140 8.05 -20.27 -17.64
N GLU A 141 8.88 -19.56 -18.40
CA GLU A 141 10.34 -19.47 -18.15
C GLU A 141 10.65 -18.99 -16.71
N ALA A 142 11.84 -19.32 -16.20
CA ALA A 142 12.28 -18.89 -14.87
C ALA A 142 12.39 -17.36 -14.75
N TRP A 143 12.03 -16.81 -13.57
CA TRP A 143 12.04 -15.36 -13.30
C TRP A 143 13.38 -14.68 -13.62
N SER A 144 14.50 -15.38 -13.45
CA SER A 144 15.85 -14.83 -13.69
C SER A 144 16.21 -14.65 -15.16
N GLU A 145 15.45 -15.21 -16.09
CA GLU A 145 15.76 -15.15 -17.53
C GLU A 145 15.45 -13.78 -18.13
N ARG A 146 14.49 -13.04 -17.58
CA ARG A 146 13.96 -11.82 -18.19
C ARG A 146 13.58 -10.77 -17.16
N GLN A 147 14.15 -9.59 -17.35
CA GLN A 147 14.03 -8.47 -16.42
C GLN A 147 13.74 -7.17 -17.18
N ILE A 148 12.95 -6.30 -16.57
CA ILE A 148 12.70 -4.93 -17.01
C ILE A 148 13.41 -4.00 -16.03
N ASP A 149 14.26 -3.12 -16.57
CA ASP A 149 14.91 -2.06 -15.82
C ASP A 149 13.90 -0.95 -15.50
N LEU A 150 13.68 -0.72 -14.21
CA LEU A 150 12.74 0.28 -13.70
C LEU A 150 13.42 1.59 -13.30
N SER A 151 14.74 1.70 -13.42
CA SER A 151 15.53 2.80 -12.85
C SER A 151 15.12 4.19 -13.35
N LEU A 152 14.60 4.30 -14.57
CA LEU A 152 14.10 5.57 -15.12
C LEU A 152 12.87 6.11 -14.39
N LEU A 153 12.16 5.30 -13.60
CA LEU A 153 11.06 5.79 -12.77
C LEU A 153 11.53 6.77 -11.68
N GLY A 154 12.82 6.82 -11.34
CA GLY A 154 13.30 7.77 -10.34
C GLY A 154 12.72 7.50 -8.95
N SER A 155 12.56 8.56 -8.14
CA SER A 155 11.89 8.45 -6.84
C SER A 155 10.38 8.63 -6.99
N GLN A 156 9.64 7.66 -6.47
CA GLN A 156 8.18 7.63 -6.47
C GLN A 156 7.69 7.51 -5.02
N THR A 157 6.58 8.16 -4.70
CA THR A 157 5.99 8.12 -3.35
C THR A 157 4.49 8.05 -3.43
N ASP A 158 3.89 7.04 -2.79
CA ASP A 158 2.43 6.87 -2.64
C ASP A 158 1.65 7.06 -3.95
N THR A 159 2.16 6.51 -5.05
CA THR A 159 1.69 6.79 -6.40
C THR A 159 1.68 5.54 -7.27
N TYR A 160 0.83 5.56 -8.30
CA TYR A 160 0.84 4.55 -9.35
C TYR A 160 1.91 4.86 -10.38
N VAL A 161 2.55 3.80 -10.87
CA VAL A 161 3.43 3.83 -12.04
C VAL A 161 3.00 2.76 -13.04
N TYR A 162 3.30 3.00 -14.30
CA TYR A 162 2.76 2.25 -15.42
C TYR A 162 3.89 1.78 -16.32
N LEU A 163 3.93 0.49 -16.62
CA LEU A 163 4.74 -0.03 -17.70
C LEU A 163 3.83 -0.25 -18.90
N VAL A 164 4.09 0.45 -20.00
CA VAL A 164 3.21 0.42 -21.18
C VAL A 164 3.99 0.11 -22.44
N ARG A 165 3.38 -0.62 -23.37
CA ARG A 165 3.98 -0.86 -24.70
C ARG A 165 3.88 0.33 -25.64
N ASP A 166 2.81 1.10 -25.54
CA ASP A 166 2.53 2.26 -26.39
C ASP A 166 1.80 3.33 -25.57
N LEU A 167 2.51 4.43 -25.29
CA LEU A 167 2.00 5.52 -24.47
C LEU A 167 0.80 6.24 -25.12
N VAL A 168 0.82 6.41 -26.44
CA VAL A 168 -0.22 7.15 -27.17
C VAL A 168 -1.52 6.35 -27.17
N VAL A 169 -1.43 5.04 -27.41
CA VAL A 169 -2.59 4.14 -27.32
C VAL A 169 -3.12 4.10 -25.89
N MET A 170 -2.25 4.00 -24.89
CA MET A 170 -2.66 4.01 -23.47
C MET A 170 -3.42 5.30 -23.10
N GLN A 171 -2.92 6.47 -23.51
CA GLN A 171 -3.58 7.76 -23.28
C GLN A 171 -4.94 7.87 -23.99
N GLY A 172 -5.08 7.24 -25.18
CA GLY A 172 -6.34 7.19 -25.92
C GLY A 172 -7.39 6.29 -25.28
N GLU A 173 -6.97 5.16 -24.69
CA GLU A 173 -7.86 4.20 -24.03
C GLU A 173 -8.22 4.57 -22.58
N PHE A 174 -7.40 5.43 -21.94
CA PHE A 174 -7.57 5.86 -20.56
C PHE A 174 -7.41 7.39 -20.38
N PRO A 175 -8.21 8.24 -21.07
CA PRO A 175 -8.10 9.69 -21.00
C PRO A 175 -8.33 10.29 -19.59
N ALA A 176 -8.97 9.57 -18.67
CA ALA A 176 -9.09 10.01 -17.27
C ALA A 176 -7.78 9.87 -16.46
N THR A 177 -6.81 9.07 -16.94
CA THR A 177 -5.54 8.82 -16.24
C THR A 177 -4.43 9.67 -16.85
N THR A 178 -3.62 10.33 -16.02
CA THR A 178 -2.47 11.10 -16.49
C THR A 178 -1.24 10.19 -16.59
N PHE A 179 -0.76 9.99 -17.81
CA PHE A 179 0.49 9.27 -18.10
C PHE A 179 1.57 10.26 -18.52
N THR A 180 2.66 10.29 -17.75
CA THR A 180 3.82 11.14 -17.99
C THR A 180 5.04 10.26 -18.25
N ASP A 181 5.61 10.39 -19.45
CA ASP A 181 6.78 9.63 -19.85
C ASP A 181 8.02 9.98 -19.02
N VAL A 182 8.66 8.98 -18.45
CA VAL A 182 9.91 9.11 -17.71
C VAL A 182 11.08 9.62 -18.55
N GLU A 183 11.08 9.42 -19.88
CA GLU A 183 12.14 9.95 -20.76
C GLU A 183 12.21 11.49 -20.75
N THR A 184 11.16 12.16 -20.30
CA THR A 184 11.11 13.63 -20.18
C THR A 184 11.63 14.18 -18.84
N GLY A 185 12.09 13.32 -17.93
CA GLY A 185 12.86 13.66 -16.73
C GLY A 185 12.18 13.34 -15.40
N SER A 186 10.85 13.38 -15.32
CA SER A 186 10.05 12.96 -14.16
C SER A 186 8.69 12.51 -14.66
N GLY A 187 8.37 11.23 -14.49
CA GLY A 187 7.14 10.65 -15.00
C GLY A 187 6.69 9.46 -14.18
N ASN A 188 5.47 9.01 -14.43
CA ASN A 188 4.91 7.80 -13.82
C ASN A 188 4.78 6.66 -14.84
N THR A 189 5.23 6.87 -16.08
CA THR A 189 5.03 5.90 -17.16
C THR A 189 6.34 5.55 -17.83
N LEU A 190 6.70 4.27 -17.81
CA LEU A 190 7.84 3.69 -18.51
C LEU A 190 7.36 2.97 -19.76
N VAL A 191 7.86 3.37 -20.92
CA VAL A 191 7.59 2.66 -22.19
C VAL A 191 8.51 1.44 -22.29
N VAL A 192 7.94 0.25 -22.45
CA VAL A 192 8.67 -1.02 -22.48
C VAL A 192 8.52 -1.75 -23.81
N SER A 193 9.46 -2.65 -24.10
CA SER A 193 9.46 -3.49 -25.30
C SER A 193 9.45 -4.99 -25.02
N SER A 194 9.05 -5.39 -23.81
CA SER A 194 8.89 -6.79 -23.39
C SER A 194 7.90 -7.55 -24.28
N SER A 195 8.28 -8.76 -24.71
CA SER A 195 7.35 -9.70 -25.36
C SER A 195 6.68 -10.55 -24.30
N THR A 196 5.56 -10.05 -23.77
CA THR A 196 4.67 -10.81 -22.90
C THR A 196 3.31 -10.99 -23.57
N ASN A 197 2.52 -11.99 -23.19
CA ASN A 197 1.11 -12.18 -23.57
C ASN A 197 0.24 -12.58 -22.36
N GLY A 198 -1.04 -12.85 -22.59
CA GLY A 198 -2.03 -13.04 -21.53
C GLY A 198 -1.89 -14.31 -20.68
N ASP A 199 -0.81 -15.06 -20.87
CA ASP A 199 -0.45 -16.26 -20.11
C ASP A 199 0.90 -16.07 -19.37
N ASP A 200 1.47 -14.86 -19.38
CA ASP A 200 2.73 -14.54 -18.74
C ASP A 200 2.54 -13.84 -17.39
N GLY A 201 3.33 -14.26 -16.40
CA GLY A 201 3.32 -13.66 -15.06
C GLY A 201 4.42 -12.62 -14.86
N TYR A 202 4.29 -11.85 -13.77
CA TYR A 202 5.19 -10.75 -13.39
C TYR A 202 5.57 -10.86 -11.92
N GLN A 203 6.82 -10.53 -11.59
CA GLN A 203 7.31 -10.55 -10.22
C GLN A 203 8.17 -9.31 -9.95
N ILE A 204 7.88 -8.61 -8.86
CA ILE A 204 8.70 -7.52 -8.34
C ILE A 204 9.60 -8.06 -7.24
N VAL A 205 10.89 -7.78 -7.36
CA VAL A 205 11.90 -8.07 -6.34
C VAL A 205 12.51 -6.76 -5.89
N ILE A 206 12.54 -6.52 -4.59
CA ILE A 206 13.20 -5.36 -3.97
C ILE A 206 14.29 -5.89 -3.04
N ASP A 207 15.53 -5.47 -3.27
CA ASP A 207 16.67 -5.85 -2.43
C ASP A 207 16.78 -7.39 -2.23
N GLY A 208 16.48 -8.14 -3.29
CA GLY A 208 16.54 -9.61 -3.31
C GLY A 208 15.35 -10.33 -2.68
N THR A 209 14.34 -9.61 -2.18
CA THR A 209 13.10 -10.18 -1.64
C THR A 209 11.94 -9.94 -2.59
N VAL A 210 11.09 -10.95 -2.82
CA VAL A 210 9.89 -10.78 -3.66
C VAL A 210 8.90 -9.87 -2.94
N ALA A 211 8.59 -8.73 -3.54
CA ALA A 211 7.64 -7.76 -3.02
C ALA A 211 6.20 -8.05 -3.49
N SER A 212 6.04 -8.47 -4.75
CA SER A 212 4.74 -8.77 -5.33
C SER A 212 4.86 -9.73 -6.51
N GLN A 213 3.84 -10.54 -6.73
CA GLN A 213 3.78 -11.47 -7.86
C GLN A 213 2.36 -11.56 -8.45
N PHE A 214 2.28 -11.66 -9.78
CA PHE A 214 1.12 -12.08 -10.53
C PHE A 214 1.49 -13.30 -11.39
N GLY A 215 0.67 -14.35 -11.35
CA GLY A 215 0.93 -15.62 -12.02
C GLY A 215 1.76 -16.59 -11.18
N ALA A 216 1.55 -17.88 -11.41
CA ALA A 216 2.26 -18.95 -10.69
C ALA A 216 3.69 -19.09 -11.20
N THR A 217 4.67 -19.22 -10.28
CA THR A 217 6.09 -19.35 -10.60
C THR A 217 6.36 -20.47 -11.60
N GLU A 218 7.17 -20.19 -12.62
CA GLU A 218 7.64 -21.15 -13.63
C GLU A 218 6.48 -21.93 -14.29
N THR A 219 5.34 -21.24 -14.47
CA THR A 219 4.10 -21.83 -15.01
C THR A 219 3.59 -20.97 -16.17
N ASP A 220 3.33 -21.60 -17.30
CA ASP A 220 2.58 -21.02 -18.41
C ASP A 220 1.10 -20.89 -18.01
N GLY A 221 0.55 -19.68 -18.16
CA GLY A 221 -0.81 -19.34 -17.74
C GLY A 221 -1.92 -19.87 -18.64
N THR A 222 -1.61 -20.45 -19.80
CA THR A 222 -2.60 -20.99 -20.72
C THR A 222 -3.55 -21.99 -20.03
N ASP A 223 -4.86 -21.80 -20.18
CA ASP A 223 -5.93 -22.60 -19.56
C ASP A 223 -5.91 -22.59 -18.01
N THR A 224 -5.25 -21.62 -17.39
CA THR A 224 -5.23 -21.44 -15.92
C THR A 224 -6.17 -20.34 -15.45
N ALA A 225 -6.43 -20.27 -14.15
CA ALA A 225 -7.32 -19.26 -13.56
C ALA A 225 -6.80 -17.81 -13.65
N TRP A 226 -5.53 -17.62 -14.01
CA TRP A 226 -4.89 -16.30 -14.15
C TRP A 226 -4.55 -15.93 -15.59
N GLU A 227 -5.02 -16.74 -16.54
CA GLU A 227 -5.00 -16.37 -17.96
C GLU A 227 -5.83 -15.11 -18.19
N HIS A 228 -5.22 -14.12 -18.83
CA HIS A 228 -5.76 -12.81 -19.12
C HIS A 228 -5.52 -12.43 -20.60
N LEU A 229 -5.54 -13.43 -21.49
CA LEU A 229 -5.44 -13.23 -22.94
C LEU A 229 -6.61 -12.39 -23.46
N ASP A 230 -6.27 -11.27 -24.11
CA ASP A 230 -7.23 -10.25 -24.52
C ASP A 230 -8.22 -9.88 -23.41
N SER A 231 -7.65 -9.64 -22.23
CA SER A 231 -8.35 -9.48 -20.98
C SER A 231 -7.50 -8.71 -19.97
N PHE A 232 -7.93 -8.70 -18.71
CA PHE A 232 -7.19 -8.07 -17.63
C PHE A 232 -7.40 -8.78 -16.30
N ALA A 233 -6.42 -8.59 -15.42
CA ALA A 233 -6.47 -8.97 -14.02
C ALA A 233 -6.26 -7.72 -13.16
N GLY A 234 -7.10 -7.56 -12.13
CA GLY A 234 -6.96 -6.51 -11.13
C GLY A 234 -6.79 -7.12 -9.75
N ARG A 235 -5.85 -6.58 -8.97
CA ARG A 235 -5.67 -7.00 -7.58
C ARG A 235 -6.87 -6.55 -6.74
N VAL A 236 -7.32 -7.43 -5.85
CA VAL A 236 -8.41 -7.15 -4.91
C VAL A 236 -7.93 -6.17 -3.84
N GLN A 237 -8.74 -5.14 -3.59
CA GLN A 237 -8.45 -4.12 -2.57
C GLN A 237 -8.26 -4.78 -1.18
N GLY A 238 -7.20 -4.36 -0.48
CA GLY A 238 -6.88 -4.87 0.86
C GLY A 238 -6.39 -6.33 0.92
N SER A 239 -6.13 -6.97 -0.23
CA SER A 239 -5.47 -8.28 -0.25
C SER A 239 -4.03 -8.18 0.27
N ALA A 240 -3.53 -9.29 0.83
CA ALA A 240 -2.20 -9.33 1.42
C ALA A 240 -1.09 -9.26 0.36
N GLU A 241 -0.05 -8.48 0.64
CA GLU A 241 1.19 -8.39 -0.13
C GLU A 241 2.31 -9.17 0.57
N ASP A 242 2.28 -10.51 0.44
CA ASP A 242 3.26 -11.40 1.07
C ASP A 242 4.35 -11.90 0.09
N GLY A 243 4.39 -11.33 -1.12
CA GLY A 243 5.31 -11.72 -2.18
C GLY A 243 4.96 -13.06 -2.84
N THR A 244 3.81 -13.68 -2.53
CA THR A 244 3.35 -14.91 -3.16
C THR A 244 2.17 -14.67 -4.10
N PHE A 245 2.02 -15.55 -5.10
CA PHE A 245 0.84 -15.53 -5.94
C PHE A 245 -0.29 -16.36 -5.32
N ASN A 246 -1.41 -15.70 -5.03
CA ASN A 246 -2.67 -16.33 -4.62
C ASN A 246 -3.79 -15.80 -5.51
N ILE A 247 -4.49 -16.69 -6.21
CA ILE A 247 -5.58 -16.32 -7.12
C ILE A 247 -6.72 -15.56 -6.40
N ASP A 248 -6.96 -15.82 -5.12
CA ASP A 248 -8.00 -15.12 -4.34
C ASP A 248 -7.67 -13.63 -4.13
N HIS A 249 -6.42 -13.22 -4.36
CA HIS A 249 -6.01 -11.82 -4.31
C HIS A 249 -6.30 -11.08 -5.64
N TRP A 250 -6.87 -11.76 -6.63
CA TRP A 250 -7.06 -11.22 -7.97
C TRP A 250 -8.49 -11.43 -8.49
N THR A 251 -8.99 -10.43 -9.19
CA THR A 251 -10.13 -10.56 -10.09
C THR A 251 -9.60 -10.62 -11.51
N VAL A 252 -9.74 -11.79 -12.14
CA VAL A 252 -9.31 -12.03 -13.53
C VAL A 252 -10.55 -12.11 -14.40
N GLN A 253 -10.63 -11.27 -15.43
CA GLN A 253 -11.73 -11.32 -16.39
C GLN A 253 -11.55 -12.50 -17.35
N ALA A 254 -12.66 -12.91 -17.98
CA ALA A 254 -12.62 -14.00 -18.94
C ALA A 254 -11.68 -13.69 -20.12
N VAL A 255 -11.05 -14.71 -20.68
CA VAL A 255 -10.29 -14.60 -21.93
C VAL A 255 -11.17 -14.01 -23.04
N ASN A 256 -10.60 -13.11 -23.84
CA ASN A 256 -11.29 -12.32 -24.88
C ASN A 256 -12.41 -11.41 -24.35
N TYR A 257 -12.39 -11.02 -23.08
CA TYR A 257 -13.34 -10.04 -22.55
C TYR A 257 -13.21 -8.68 -23.28
N LEU A 258 -12.02 -8.36 -23.79
CA LEU A 258 -11.74 -7.07 -24.43
C LEU A 258 -12.05 -7.04 -25.93
N ASP A 259 -12.54 -8.13 -26.54
CA ASP A 259 -13.01 -8.17 -27.94
C ASP A 259 -14.08 -7.10 -28.22
N ASP A 260 -14.90 -6.78 -27.22
CA ASP A 260 -16.01 -5.82 -27.32
C ASP A 260 -15.61 -4.37 -26.96
N TYR A 261 -14.33 -4.12 -26.64
CA TYR A 261 -13.82 -2.83 -26.16
C TYR A 261 -12.56 -2.40 -26.93
N GLY A 262 -12.13 -1.16 -26.66
CA GLY A 262 -10.98 -0.54 -27.29
C GLY A 262 -11.37 0.40 -28.43
N THR A 263 -10.93 1.65 -28.35
CA THR A 263 -11.09 2.62 -29.45
C THR A 263 -10.34 2.18 -30.71
N PHE A 264 -9.25 1.41 -30.56
CA PHE A 264 -8.53 0.77 -31.67
C PHE A 264 -9.39 -0.24 -32.46
N ASN A 265 -10.43 -0.82 -31.84
CA ASN A 265 -11.43 -1.68 -32.48
C ASN A 265 -12.68 -0.91 -32.93
N GLY A 266 -12.71 0.43 -32.77
CA GLY A 266 -13.90 1.25 -33.02
C GLY A 266 -15.00 1.09 -31.97
N ALA A 267 -14.67 0.50 -30.81
CA ALA A 267 -15.56 0.31 -29.68
C ALA A 267 -15.35 1.39 -28.59
N ALA A 268 -16.04 1.24 -27.45
CA ALA A 268 -15.83 2.11 -26.30
C ALA A 268 -14.41 1.93 -25.72
N ALA A 269 -13.82 3.01 -25.20
CA ALA A 269 -12.49 2.98 -24.62
C ALA A 269 -12.38 1.99 -23.45
N LEU A 270 -11.20 1.40 -23.26
CA LEU A 270 -10.97 0.41 -22.19
C LEU A 270 -11.29 0.95 -20.79
N GLU A 271 -11.12 2.26 -20.54
CA GLU A 271 -11.48 2.91 -19.27
C GLU A 271 -12.94 2.74 -18.84
N THR A 272 -13.84 2.40 -19.77
CA THR A 272 -15.25 2.16 -19.47
C THR A 272 -15.49 0.87 -18.69
N VAL A 273 -14.55 -0.07 -18.75
CA VAL A 273 -14.61 -1.38 -18.06
C VAL A 273 -13.40 -1.67 -17.18
N ILE A 274 -12.30 -0.94 -17.37
CA ILE A 274 -11.09 -1.04 -16.55
C ILE A 274 -10.87 0.30 -15.83
N THR A 275 -10.99 0.29 -14.50
CA THR A 275 -10.58 1.44 -13.69
C THR A 275 -9.11 1.29 -13.31
N LEU A 276 -8.25 2.27 -13.65
CA LEU A 276 -6.85 2.35 -13.20
C LEU A 276 -6.76 3.14 -11.88
N GLY A 277 -5.64 3.00 -11.18
CA GLY A 277 -5.32 3.84 -10.03
C GLY A 277 -6.25 3.63 -8.83
N ASN A 278 -6.83 2.43 -8.71
CA ASN A 278 -7.88 2.14 -7.73
C ASN A 278 -7.51 1.10 -6.65
N TRP A 279 -6.28 0.58 -6.65
CA TRP A 279 -5.80 -0.34 -5.62
C TRP A 279 -4.82 0.33 -4.65
N LYS A 280 -5.07 0.24 -3.36
CA LYS A 280 -4.10 0.61 -2.32
C LYS A 280 -3.82 -0.56 -1.38
N ALA A 281 -2.58 -0.68 -0.91
CA ALA A 281 -2.23 -1.66 0.11
C ALA A 281 -3.04 -1.40 1.39
N ASP A 282 -3.48 -2.46 2.07
CA ASP A 282 -4.02 -2.31 3.43
C ASP A 282 -2.87 -1.90 4.35
N THR A 283 -2.78 -0.60 4.67
CA THR A 283 -1.89 -0.14 5.72
C THR A 283 -2.43 -0.69 7.04
N SER A 284 -1.90 -1.84 7.47
CA SER A 284 -2.27 -2.49 8.74
C SER A 284 -2.04 -1.62 9.99
N ALA A 285 -1.47 -0.43 9.84
CA ALA A 285 -1.47 0.60 10.86
C ALA A 285 -2.57 1.62 10.55
N SER A 286 -3.66 1.60 11.32
CA SER A 286 -4.62 2.70 11.30
C SER A 286 -3.87 4.02 11.53
N PRO A 287 -4.19 5.08 10.77
CA PRO A 287 -3.57 6.39 10.92
C PRO A 287 -3.56 6.83 12.38
N SER A 288 -2.40 7.28 12.87
CA SER A 288 -2.29 7.89 14.21
C SER A 288 -2.89 9.29 14.22
N SER A 289 -3.28 9.78 15.40
CA SER A 289 -3.80 11.15 15.52
C SER A 289 -2.78 12.16 14.97
N PRO A 290 -3.19 13.09 14.08
CA PRO A 290 -2.30 14.10 13.52
C PRO A 290 -2.01 15.25 14.51
N TYR A 291 -2.62 15.22 15.70
CA TYR A 291 -2.45 16.26 16.71
C TYR A 291 -1.26 15.96 17.62
N PRO A 292 -0.59 17.00 18.15
CA PRO A 292 0.42 16.84 19.18
C PRO A 292 -0.11 15.99 20.34
N GLU A 293 0.69 15.05 20.84
CA GLU A 293 0.31 14.11 21.90
C GLU A 293 -0.35 14.79 23.11
N ALA A 294 0.14 15.98 23.48
CA ALA A 294 -0.40 16.78 24.59
C ALA A 294 -1.83 17.30 24.37
N THR A 295 -2.36 17.25 23.15
CA THR A 295 -3.70 17.75 22.79
C THR A 295 -4.58 16.68 22.16
N GLN A 296 -4.15 15.42 22.13
CA GLN A 296 -4.94 14.30 21.64
C GLN A 296 -6.13 14.01 22.57
N ASP A 297 -7.23 13.58 21.97
CA ASP A 297 -8.49 13.24 22.64
C ASP A 297 -8.90 14.26 23.74
N PRO A 298 -8.98 15.57 23.43
CA PRO A 298 -9.08 16.59 24.46
C PRO A 298 -10.40 16.53 25.22
N THR A 299 -10.36 16.83 26.53
CA THR A 299 -11.56 16.90 27.38
C THR A 299 -12.35 18.19 27.18
N GLY A 300 -13.61 18.09 26.78
CA GLY A 300 -14.60 19.16 26.84
C GLY A 300 -15.27 19.21 28.22
N ASN A 301 -15.53 20.41 28.73
CA ASN A 301 -16.08 20.63 30.08
C ASN A 301 -17.61 20.61 30.15
N GLY A 302 -18.23 19.87 29.23
CA GLY A 302 -19.67 19.66 29.19
C GLY A 302 -20.54 20.92 29.07
N PRO A 303 -21.87 20.74 29.00
CA PRO A 303 -22.83 21.83 29.03
C PRO A 303 -22.71 22.77 30.24
N ASP A 304 -22.25 22.27 31.39
CA ASP A 304 -22.17 23.06 32.62
C ASP A 304 -20.96 24.02 32.67
N GLY A 305 -19.96 23.78 31.82
CA GLY A 305 -18.76 24.60 31.70
C GLY A 305 -17.72 24.41 32.80
N THR A 306 -17.78 23.33 33.57
CA THR A 306 -16.93 23.06 34.74
C THR A 306 -16.26 21.69 34.61
N LEU A 307 -14.92 21.70 34.54
CA LEU A 307 -14.15 20.44 34.48
C LEU A 307 -14.23 19.65 35.80
N GLY A 308 -14.18 18.33 35.67
CA GLY A 308 -14.18 17.36 36.76
C GLY A 308 -15.57 16.87 37.16
N ASN A 309 -16.58 17.14 36.34
CA ASN A 309 -17.97 16.73 36.56
C ASN A 309 -18.37 15.59 35.61
N ASP A 310 -19.53 14.98 35.89
CA ASP A 310 -20.04 13.82 35.16
C ASP A 310 -20.39 14.10 33.69
N ASP A 311 -20.56 15.38 33.30
CA ASP A 311 -20.87 15.81 31.94
C ASP A 311 -19.63 16.15 31.09
N ASP A 312 -18.42 16.01 31.64
CA ASP A 312 -17.18 16.11 30.87
C ASP A 312 -17.14 15.05 29.76
N VAL A 313 -16.73 15.47 28.55
CA VAL A 313 -16.67 14.58 27.38
C VAL A 313 -15.26 14.46 26.84
N THR A 314 -14.88 13.26 26.40
CA THR A 314 -13.67 13.07 25.59
C THR A 314 -14.02 13.29 24.13
N ILE A 315 -13.34 14.24 23.49
CA ILE A 315 -13.54 14.56 22.07
C ILE A 315 -12.56 13.71 21.29
N LYS A 316 -13.04 12.65 20.64
CA LYS A 316 -12.14 11.71 19.95
C LYS A 316 -11.47 12.36 18.76
N ASP A 317 -10.19 12.08 18.55
CA ASP A 317 -9.46 12.62 17.41
C ASP A 317 -9.91 11.97 16.10
N LEU A 318 -10.15 10.66 16.13
CA LEU A 318 -10.27 9.80 14.96
C LEU A 318 -11.56 8.99 14.95
N TYR A 319 -12.08 8.74 13.75
CA TYR A 319 -13.15 7.79 13.47
C TYR A 319 -12.79 6.96 12.24
N THR A 320 -12.48 5.69 12.45
CA THR A 320 -12.04 4.77 11.39
C THR A 320 -13.17 3.86 10.92
N VAL A 321 -13.31 3.72 9.62
CA VAL A 321 -14.30 2.87 8.94
C VAL A 321 -13.65 2.10 7.80
N THR A 322 -14.32 1.05 7.33
CA THR A 322 -13.97 0.36 6.10
C THR A 322 -14.94 0.76 5.01
N ASP A 323 -14.42 1.42 3.98
CA ASP A 323 -15.08 1.77 2.73
C ASP A 323 -14.90 0.64 1.71
N SER A 324 -15.97 0.33 0.99
CA SER A 324 -16.00 -0.78 0.02
C SER A 324 -15.21 -0.53 -1.26
N VAL A 325 -14.89 0.73 -1.55
CA VAL A 325 -14.19 1.20 -2.74
C VAL A 325 -12.74 1.57 -2.43
N VAL A 326 -12.51 2.33 -1.35
CA VAL A 326 -11.20 2.90 -1.03
C VAL A 326 -10.49 2.24 0.16
N GLY A 327 -11.08 1.23 0.80
CA GLY A 327 -10.47 0.51 1.91
C GLY A 327 -10.65 1.23 3.26
N GLN A 328 -9.62 1.32 4.08
CA GLN A 328 -9.75 1.98 5.39
C GLN A 328 -9.80 3.50 5.24
N LEU A 329 -10.79 4.14 5.85
CA LEU A 329 -10.89 5.60 5.95
C LEU A 329 -10.85 6.01 7.42
N THR A 330 -9.98 6.95 7.77
CA THR A 330 -9.92 7.52 9.12
C THR A 330 -10.26 9.00 9.09
N PHE A 331 -11.49 9.33 9.48
CA PHE A 331 -11.94 10.70 9.63
C PHE A 331 -11.27 11.36 10.84
N VAL A 332 -10.98 12.65 10.73
CA VAL A 332 -10.34 13.44 11.77
C VAL A 332 -11.28 14.56 12.23
N ARG A 333 -11.34 14.80 13.55
CA ARG A 333 -12.06 15.94 14.11
C ARG A 333 -11.52 17.28 13.56
N PRO A 334 -12.22 18.41 13.77
CA PRO A 334 -11.63 19.72 13.51
C PRO A 334 -10.46 20.02 14.45
N PRO A 335 -9.45 20.79 14.01
CA PRO A 335 -8.35 21.21 14.87
C PRO A 335 -8.81 22.25 15.91
N LEU A 336 -8.24 22.16 17.11
CA LEU A 336 -8.28 23.22 18.11
C LEU A 336 -7.48 24.43 17.64
N ASN A 337 -7.79 25.60 18.18
CA ASN A 337 -7.08 26.84 17.83
C ASN A 337 -5.56 26.78 18.06
N GLY A 338 -5.10 25.96 19.02
CA GLY A 338 -3.67 25.74 19.28
C GLY A 338 -3.01 24.77 18.30
N GLU A 339 -3.78 23.85 17.72
CA GLU A 339 -3.31 22.88 16.72
C GLU A 339 -3.23 23.51 15.33
N ALA A 340 -4.13 24.46 15.03
CA ALA A 340 -4.10 25.30 13.84
C ALA A 340 -3.90 26.79 14.21
N PRO A 341 -2.65 27.25 14.32
CA PRO A 341 -2.32 28.60 14.77
C PRO A 341 -2.92 29.71 13.90
N GLU A 342 -3.40 30.78 14.53
CA GLU A 342 -4.10 31.87 13.84
C GLU A 342 -3.24 32.61 12.80
N ALA A 343 -1.93 32.69 13.04
CA ALA A 343 -0.99 33.38 12.17
C ALA A 343 -0.89 32.72 10.78
N THR A 344 -1.16 31.41 10.72
CA THR A 344 -1.11 30.61 9.49
C THR A 344 -2.50 30.37 8.94
N TRP A 345 -3.46 30.03 9.81
CA TRP A 345 -4.75 29.47 9.41
C TRP A 345 -5.94 30.43 9.59
N GLY A 346 -5.66 31.68 9.93
CA GLY A 346 -6.67 32.72 10.12
C GLY A 346 -7.34 32.67 11.50
N THR A 347 -8.22 33.64 11.75
CA THR A 347 -8.75 33.92 13.09
C THR A 347 -10.14 33.32 13.36
N ALA A 348 -10.81 32.78 12.34
CA ALA A 348 -12.17 32.25 12.49
C ALA A 348 -12.19 31.02 13.42
N THR A 349 -13.16 30.96 14.33
CA THR A 349 -13.25 29.90 15.34
C THR A 349 -14.70 29.64 15.73
N GLY A 350 -14.97 28.49 16.34
CA GLY A 350 -16.26 28.15 16.91
C GLY A 350 -16.17 27.06 17.97
N ARG A 351 -17.28 26.83 18.67
CA ARG A 351 -17.41 25.78 19.67
C ARG A 351 -18.83 25.24 19.72
N ASP A 352 -19.00 24.09 20.34
CA ASP A 352 -20.31 23.50 20.63
C ASP A 352 -20.55 23.57 22.15
N LEU A 353 -21.38 24.53 22.56
CA LEU A 353 -21.65 24.78 23.98
C LEU A 353 -22.53 23.69 24.60
N ASN A 354 -23.36 23.03 23.80
CA ASN A 354 -24.34 22.06 24.28
C ASN A 354 -23.76 20.67 24.48
N ARG A 355 -22.61 20.35 23.89
CA ARG A 355 -22.00 19.02 24.02
C ARG A 355 -20.58 19.09 24.51
N VAL A 356 -19.77 19.98 23.94
CA VAL A 356 -18.35 20.08 24.26
C VAL A 356 -18.08 21.06 25.41
N GLY A 357 -18.90 22.09 25.52
CA GLY A 357 -18.80 23.10 26.56
C GLY A 357 -18.05 24.37 26.16
N THR A 358 -17.58 25.10 27.15
CA THR A 358 -17.04 26.46 27.00
C THR A 358 -15.53 26.50 26.79
N ASN A 359 -14.80 25.43 27.13
CA ASN A 359 -13.33 25.41 27.19
C ASN A 359 -12.62 25.03 25.88
N ARG A 360 -13.32 24.49 24.87
CA ARG A 360 -12.72 24.10 23.59
C ARG A 360 -13.18 24.98 22.44
N TYR A 361 -12.20 25.46 21.68
CA TYR A 361 -12.39 26.27 20.48
C TYR A 361 -11.71 25.61 19.29
N PHE A 362 -12.47 25.43 18.22
CA PHE A 362 -12.05 24.78 16.99
C PHE A 362 -11.87 25.80 15.87
N ARG A 363 -10.74 25.72 15.16
CA ARG A 363 -10.39 26.61 14.04
C ARG A 363 -11.32 26.37 12.86
N LYS A 364 -11.89 27.44 12.30
CA LYS A 364 -12.68 27.42 11.07
C LYS A 364 -11.87 27.99 9.91
N PHE A 365 -12.18 27.52 8.71
CA PHE A 365 -11.44 27.80 7.49
C PHE A 365 -12.39 28.16 6.35
N GLN A 366 -11.92 29.00 5.44
CA GLN A 366 -12.43 29.03 4.06
C GLN A 366 -12.06 27.75 3.34
N TRP A 367 -12.79 27.39 2.28
CA TRP A 367 -12.67 26.05 1.68
C TRP A 367 -11.23 25.69 1.27
N GLN A 368 -10.51 26.59 0.59
CA GLN A 368 -9.13 26.31 0.17
C GLN A 368 -8.22 26.04 1.38
N ALA A 369 -8.28 26.88 2.41
CA ALA A 369 -7.49 26.69 3.61
C ALA A 369 -7.88 25.43 4.39
N ALA A 370 -9.13 24.97 4.28
CA ALA A 370 -9.57 23.68 4.82
C ALA A 370 -8.92 22.50 4.07
N SER A 371 -8.86 22.59 2.75
CA SER A 371 -8.16 21.61 1.90
C SER A 371 -6.68 21.56 2.23
N ASP A 372 -6.03 22.72 2.27
CA ASP A 372 -4.60 22.86 2.60
C ASP A 372 -4.31 22.35 4.02
N TRP A 373 -5.22 22.57 4.98
CA TRP A 373 -5.10 22.03 6.33
C TRP A 373 -5.13 20.50 6.31
N CYS A 374 -6.09 19.87 5.63
CA CYS A 374 -6.15 18.41 5.56
C CYS A 374 -4.89 17.83 4.91
N VAL A 375 -4.37 18.47 3.85
CA VAL A 375 -3.09 18.08 3.23
C VAL A 375 -1.93 18.19 4.23
N SER A 376 -1.90 19.23 5.06
CA SER A 376 -0.84 19.42 6.06
C SER A 376 -0.77 18.34 7.15
N ILE A 377 -1.86 17.58 7.32
CA ILE A 377 -1.95 16.44 8.25
C ILE A 377 -1.94 15.09 7.51
N SER A 378 -1.36 15.05 6.31
CA SER A 378 -1.29 13.86 5.45
C SER A 378 -2.66 13.26 5.12
N GLY A 379 -3.68 14.11 4.99
CA GLY A 379 -5.03 13.71 4.60
C GLY A 379 -5.58 14.57 3.48
N ARG A 380 -6.88 14.43 3.26
CA ARG A 380 -7.67 15.26 2.32
C ARG A 380 -9.02 15.62 2.92
N LEU A 381 -9.74 16.55 2.31
CA LEU A 381 -11.15 16.71 2.64
C LEU A 381 -11.90 15.42 2.25
N ALA A 382 -12.80 14.99 3.12
CA ALA A 382 -13.72 13.89 2.82
C ALA A 382 -14.63 14.26 1.66
N THR A 383 -15.06 13.27 0.87
CA THR A 383 -16.02 13.47 -0.22
C THR A 383 -17.46 13.45 0.30
N ALA A 384 -18.40 14.01 -0.47
CA ALA A 384 -19.82 13.97 -0.18
C ALA A 384 -20.37 12.54 -0.19
N ALA A 385 -19.78 11.65 -0.99
CA ALA A 385 -20.10 10.23 -1.03
C ALA A 385 -19.68 9.54 0.26
N GLU A 386 -18.44 9.74 0.72
CA GLU A 386 -17.94 9.21 1.99
C GLU A 386 -18.78 9.68 3.19
N VAL A 387 -19.18 10.96 3.21
CA VAL A 387 -20.10 11.47 4.24
C VAL A 387 -21.47 10.80 4.16
N ALA A 388 -21.97 10.49 2.97
CA ALA A 388 -23.24 9.79 2.83
C ALA A 388 -23.15 8.34 3.32
N GLU A 389 -22.06 7.63 3.01
CA GLU A 389 -21.86 6.22 3.28
C GLU A 389 -21.42 5.90 4.72
N HIS A 390 -20.56 6.73 5.31
CA HIS A 390 -19.91 6.41 6.59
C HIS A 390 -20.35 7.26 7.75
N ILE A 391 -20.92 8.43 7.46
CA ILE A 391 -21.39 9.36 8.49
C ILE A 391 -22.92 9.34 8.60
N ARG A 392 -23.64 9.33 7.48
CA ARG A 392 -25.11 9.53 7.45
C ARG A 392 -25.95 8.32 7.06
N ASN A 393 -25.35 7.15 6.84
CA ASN A 393 -25.99 6.05 6.10
C ASN A 393 -27.22 5.45 6.79
N GLY A 394 -28.40 6.01 6.51
CA GLY A 394 -29.67 5.48 7.01
C GLY A 394 -29.79 5.42 8.53
N ALA A 395 -30.86 4.79 9.00
CA ALA A 395 -31.12 4.66 10.43
C ALA A 395 -30.11 3.69 11.10
N ASP A 396 -29.80 2.55 10.50
CA ASP A 396 -29.08 1.51 11.27
C ASP A 396 -27.55 1.56 11.12
N THR A 397 -27.00 2.26 10.12
CA THR A 397 -25.55 2.29 9.84
C THR A 397 -24.93 3.69 9.83
N GLY A 398 -25.75 4.74 9.91
CA GLY A 398 -25.28 6.11 10.10
C GLY A 398 -24.81 6.33 11.54
N ILE A 399 -23.89 7.27 11.73
CA ILE A 399 -23.44 7.69 13.06
C ILE A 399 -24.03 9.01 13.52
N VAL A 400 -24.75 9.72 12.64
CA VAL A 400 -25.31 11.05 12.93
C VAL A 400 -26.73 11.22 12.40
N GLY A 401 -27.57 11.90 13.18
CA GLY A 401 -28.93 12.32 12.80
C GLY A 401 -30.06 11.34 13.15
N PRO A 402 -31.31 11.68 12.81
CA PRO A 402 -32.48 10.91 13.24
C PRO A 402 -32.46 9.48 12.72
N GLY A 403 -32.60 8.54 13.64
CA GLY A 403 -32.61 7.11 13.34
C GLY A 403 -31.24 6.45 13.42
N SER A 404 -30.13 7.21 13.38
CA SER A 404 -28.73 6.73 13.40
C SER A 404 -28.32 6.03 14.71
N SER A 405 -27.12 5.45 14.75
CA SER A 405 -26.52 4.89 15.97
C SER A 405 -26.19 5.95 17.04
N GLY A 406 -26.12 7.24 16.66
CA GLY A 406 -25.77 8.34 17.56
C GLY A 406 -24.30 8.39 17.97
N TYR A 407 -23.44 7.55 17.37
CA TYR A 407 -22.02 7.42 17.72
C TYR A 407 -21.24 8.74 17.57
N TRP A 408 -21.66 9.61 16.64
CA TRP A 408 -21.10 10.96 16.51
C TRP A 408 -21.29 11.79 17.79
N GLU A 409 -22.48 11.69 18.39
CA GLU A 409 -22.85 12.43 19.58
C GLU A 409 -22.39 11.78 20.88
N SER A 410 -22.40 10.45 20.98
CA SER A 410 -22.07 9.73 22.22
C SER A 410 -20.58 9.46 22.41
N ASP A 411 -19.87 9.11 21.34
CA ASP A 411 -18.51 8.57 21.43
C ASP A 411 -17.49 9.55 20.85
N LEU A 412 -17.79 10.12 19.68
CA LEU A 412 -16.87 11.06 19.04
C LEU A 412 -16.88 12.44 19.70
N ASN A 413 -18.05 12.92 20.12
CA ASN A 413 -18.26 14.26 20.68
C ASN A 413 -17.80 15.40 19.74
N TRP A 414 -17.79 15.17 18.42
CA TRP A 414 -17.39 16.18 17.44
C TRP A 414 -18.44 17.27 17.30
N PRO A 415 -18.06 18.55 17.19
CA PRO A 415 -18.96 19.68 17.36
C PRO A 415 -20.06 19.79 16.27
N GLN A 416 -21.27 20.24 16.60
CA GLN A 416 -22.47 20.06 15.77
C GLN A 416 -23.44 21.26 15.89
N GLN A 417 -23.69 21.82 17.08
CA GLN A 417 -24.78 22.76 17.42
C GLN A 417 -25.07 23.95 16.46
N ALA A 418 -24.11 24.44 15.69
CA ALA A 418 -24.34 25.41 14.60
C ALA A 418 -23.29 25.22 13.50
N SER A 419 -23.00 23.96 13.21
CA SER A 419 -21.72 23.56 12.69
C SER A 419 -21.83 23.02 11.29
N HIS A 420 -20.98 23.53 10.42
CA HIS A 420 -20.86 23.05 9.06
C HIS A 420 -19.42 22.60 8.86
N TYR A 421 -19.29 21.57 8.03
CA TYR A 421 -18.02 20.95 7.71
C TYR A 421 -17.78 21.02 6.21
N TRP A 422 -16.61 21.48 5.78
CA TRP A 422 -16.23 21.42 4.37
C TRP A 422 -16.00 19.98 3.94
N VAL A 423 -16.44 19.67 2.72
CA VAL A 423 -16.11 18.43 1.98
C VAL A 423 -15.44 18.80 0.66
N ALA A 424 -14.83 17.83 -0.02
CA ALA A 424 -14.02 18.07 -1.21
C ALA A 424 -14.84 18.50 -2.45
N ASP A 425 -16.08 18.03 -2.58
CA ASP A 425 -16.84 18.12 -3.82
C ASP A 425 -17.24 19.55 -4.21
N LEU A 426 -17.13 19.84 -5.51
CA LEU A 426 -17.75 21.03 -6.11
C LEU A 426 -19.26 21.05 -5.87
N ALA A 427 -19.79 22.24 -5.62
CA ALA A 427 -21.22 22.42 -5.50
C ALA A 427 -21.89 22.20 -6.87
N GLY A 428 -23.03 21.50 -6.89
CA GLY A 428 -23.78 21.32 -8.15
C GLY A 428 -24.35 22.61 -8.72
N ASP A 429 -24.35 23.69 -7.92
CA ASP A 429 -24.72 25.05 -8.30
C ASP A 429 -23.52 25.98 -8.47
N ASP A 430 -22.30 25.44 -8.57
CA ASP A 430 -21.11 26.20 -8.95
C ASP A 430 -21.23 26.72 -10.39
N PRO A 431 -20.88 27.99 -10.68
CA PRO A 431 -20.98 28.55 -12.02
C PRO A 431 -19.87 28.07 -12.99
N GLY A 432 -19.01 27.13 -12.56
CA GLY A 432 -17.88 26.61 -13.33
C GLY A 432 -16.55 27.31 -13.05
N ASP A 433 -16.48 28.13 -11.99
CA ASP A 433 -15.28 28.87 -11.58
C ASP A 433 -14.64 28.30 -10.30
N GLY A 434 -15.24 27.27 -9.70
CA GLY A 434 -14.74 26.64 -8.48
C GLY A 434 -14.94 27.50 -7.22
N SER A 435 -15.75 28.55 -7.28
CA SER A 435 -16.02 29.44 -6.15
C SER A 435 -16.96 28.85 -5.09
N ARG A 436 -17.56 27.69 -5.38
CA ARG A 436 -18.52 27.01 -4.51
C ARG A 436 -18.22 25.52 -4.37
N HIS A 437 -18.15 25.09 -3.12
CA HIS A 437 -18.02 23.68 -2.75
C HIS A 437 -19.14 23.25 -1.81
N ARG A 438 -19.26 21.94 -1.61
CA ARG A 438 -20.26 21.39 -0.70
C ARG A 438 -19.77 21.45 0.74
N ALA A 439 -20.71 21.59 1.65
CA ALA A 439 -20.50 21.46 3.08
C ALA A 439 -21.53 20.50 3.68
N PHE A 440 -21.10 19.67 4.63
CA PHE A 440 -21.96 18.87 5.48
C PHE A 440 -22.57 19.76 6.58
N ILE A 441 -23.88 19.96 6.49
CA ILE A 441 -24.68 20.82 7.34
C ILE A 441 -25.29 19.98 8.46
N THR A 442 -24.77 20.12 9.67
CA THR A 442 -25.30 19.34 10.81
C THR A 442 -26.55 19.98 11.40
N TYR A 443 -26.56 21.31 11.58
CA TYR A 443 -27.74 22.09 11.99
C TYR A 443 -27.97 23.32 11.10
N ASN A 444 -29.23 23.73 11.04
CA ASN A 444 -29.62 25.00 10.46
C ASN A 444 -29.35 26.14 11.46
N SER A 445 -28.44 27.04 11.09
CA SER A 445 -28.03 28.18 11.93
C SER A 445 -29.16 29.15 12.27
N SER A 446 -30.24 29.19 11.49
CA SER A 446 -31.33 30.15 11.64
C SER A 446 -32.42 29.69 12.61
N ASN A 447 -32.57 28.38 12.83
CA ASN A 447 -33.62 27.84 13.71
C ASN A 447 -33.16 26.72 14.65
N GLY A 448 -31.88 26.30 14.57
CA GLY A 448 -31.31 25.29 15.46
C GLY A 448 -31.82 23.86 15.21
N ASN A 449 -32.47 23.61 14.08
CA ASN A 449 -32.94 22.26 13.74
C ASN A 449 -31.82 21.42 13.12
N SER A 450 -31.76 20.15 13.48
CA SER A 450 -30.92 19.14 12.83
C SER A 450 -31.24 19.05 11.33
N VAL A 451 -30.20 19.06 10.49
CA VAL A 451 -30.33 19.00 9.02
C VAL A 451 -29.67 17.75 8.48
N HIS A 452 -28.42 17.49 8.85
CA HIS A 452 -27.57 16.40 8.35
C HIS A 452 -27.59 16.24 6.82
N GLN A 453 -27.39 17.34 6.09
CA GLN A 453 -27.38 17.34 4.62
C GLN A 453 -26.10 17.91 4.04
N VAL A 454 -25.65 17.38 2.91
CA VAL A 454 -24.56 17.97 2.12
C VAL A 454 -25.15 18.98 1.13
N GLN A 455 -24.70 20.23 1.18
CA GLN A 455 -25.25 21.33 0.38
C GLN A 455 -24.17 22.28 -0.13
N GLY A 456 -24.40 22.94 -1.27
CA GLY A 456 -23.49 23.94 -1.84
C GLY A 456 -23.37 25.21 -0.98
N ARG A 457 -22.15 25.74 -0.86
CA ARG A 457 -21.81 26.96 -0.12
C ARG A 457 -20.70 27.73 -0.84
N ALA A 458 -20.72 29.06 -0.73
CA ALA A 458 -19.63 29.88 -1.25
C ALA A 458 -18.36 29.66 -0.43
N ASN A 459 -17.20 29.54 -1.08
CA ASN A 459 -15.92 29.24 -0.44
C ASN A 459 -15.48 30.31 0.58
N THR A 460 -16.08 31.50 0.55
CA THR A 460 -15.83 32.59 1.50
C THR A 460 -16.38 32.34 2.90
N ASN A 461 -17.24 31.33 3.08
CA ASN A 461 -17.74 30.93 4.40
C ASN A 461 -16.64 30.27 5.24
N ASN A 462 -16.73 30.43 6.56
CA ASN A 462 -15.80 29.81 7.50
C ASN A 462 -16.45 28.61 8.18
N PHE A 463 -16.01 27.41 7.84
CA PHE A 463 -16.52 26.13 8.37
C PHE A 463 -15.37 25.26 8.89
N TRP A 464 -15.68 24.21 9.62
CA TRP A 464 -14.67 23.26 10.05
C TRP A 464 -14.26 22.35 8.89
N PRO A 465 -13.03 21.85 8.84
CA PRO A 465 -12.66 20.84 7.86
C PRO A 465 -13.19 19.48 8.33
N LEU A 466 -13.72 18.67 7.42
CA LEU A 466 -13.89 17.24 7.66
C LEU A 466 -12.79 16.52 6.88
N CYS A 467 -11.68 16.26 7.56
CA CYS A 467 -10.54 15.58 6.94
C CYS A 467 -10.69 14.07 7.05
N VAL A 468 -10.08 13.36 6.10
CA VAL A 468 -9.91 11.91 6.12
C VAL A 468 -8.46 11.57 5.77
N MET A 469 -7.91 10.59 6.49
CA MET A 469 -6.62 9.95 6.24
C MET A 469 -6.87 8.53 5.71
N GLU A 470 -6.00 8.07 4.81
CA GLU A 470 -6.06 6.77 4.13
C GLU A 470 -4.80 5.94 4.45
#